data_AF-A0A946VRE3-F1
#
_entry.id   AF-A0A946VRE3-F1
#
_cell.length_a   1.000
_cell.length_b   1.000
_cell.length_c   1.000
_cell.angle_alpha   90.00
_cell.angle_beta   90.00
_cell.angle_gamma   90.00
#
_symmetry.space_group_name_H-M   'P 1'
#
loop_
_entity.id
_entity.type
_entity.pdbx_description
1 polymer ?
#
loop_
_entity_poly.entity_id
_entity_poly.type
_entity_poly.pdbx_seq_one_letter_code
_entity_poly.pdbx_strand_id
1 'polypeptide(L)' 'MLRNRIKLTWPLFPLAFLYSCTAEQIYTNVQDDHIRQCRLLPVWQQEHCLSLNDTSWEDYVRESQTAATQSEVD' A
#
# COMPACT_ATOMS: atom_id res chain seq x y z
N MET A 1 22.75 41.76 22.08
CA MET A 1 21.38 41.71 21.49
C MET A 1 21.16 40.35 20.82
N LEU A 2 20.65 39.37 21.56
CA LEU A 2 20.52 37.96 21.13
C LEU A 2 19.07 37.47 21.34
N ARG A 3 18.08 38.23 20.86
CA ARG A 3 16.65 37.96 21.18
C ARG A 3 15.76 37.62 19.99
N ASN A 4 16.29 37.41 18.78
CA ASN A 4 15.40 37.33 17.61
C ASN A 4 15.73 36.31 16.51
N ARG A 5 16.67 35.38 16.72
CA ARG A 5 17.03 34.40 15.67
C ARG A 5 16.31 33.05 15.74
N ILE A 6 15.55 32.78 16.80
CA ILE A 6 14.86 31.50 17.02
C ILE A 6 13.52 31.40 16.24
N LYS A 7 13.00 32.52 15.71
CA LYS A 7 11.69 32.52 15.03
C LYS A 7 11.71 32.06 13.56
N LEU A 8 12.87 31.77 12.99
CA LEU A 8 13.02 31.49 11.55
C LEU A 8 13.47 30.06 11.21
N THR A 9 13.35 29.12 12.14
CA THR A 9 13.66 27.70 11.88
C THR A 9 12.50 26.76 12.21
N TRP A 10 11.39 27.29 12.73
CA TRP A 10 10.23 26.47 13.14
C TRP A 10 9.36 25.92 12.00
N PRO A 11 9.23 26.51 10.79
CA PRO A 11 8.24 25.99 9.84
C PRO A 11 8.71 24.77 9.04
N LEU A 12 9.93 24.26 9.25
CA LEU A 12 10.47 23.12 8.51
C LEU A 12 10.20 21.75 9.15
N PHE A 13 9.65 21.71 10.37
CA PHE A 13 9.36 20.45 11.06
C PHE A 13 8.13 19.65 10.54
N PRO A 14 7.07 20.25 9.93
CA PRO A 14 5.89 19.46 9.58
C PRO A 14 6.00 18.65 8.28
N LEU A 15 7.04 18.84 7.43
CA LEU A 15 7.15 18.11 6.16
C LEU A 15 7.62 16.65 6.30
N ALA A 16 8.16 16.25 7.45
CA ALA A 16 8.65 14.89 7.65
C ALA A 16 7.54 13.85 7.88
N PHE A 17 6.29 14.28 8.10
CA PHE A 17 5.17 13.37 8.40
C PHE A 17 4.31 12.99 7.17
N LEU A 18 4.65 13.47 5.97
CA LEU A 18 3.86 13.21 4.76
C LEU A 18 4.28 11.95 3.99
N TYR A 19 5.30 11.20 4.45
CA TYR A 19 5.88 10.07 3.71
C TYR A 19 5.59 8.68 4.28
N SER A 20 4.75 8.54 5.31
CA SER A 20 4.43 7.22 5.87
C SER A 20 3.22 6.56 5.22
N CYS A 21 3.17 6.51 3.88
CA CYS A 21 2.30 5.53 3.22
C CYS A 21 2.93 4.14 3.40
N THR A 22 2.31 3.28 4.20
CA THR A 22 2.80 1.91 4.37
C THR A 22 2.49 1.10 3.10
N ALA A 23 3.34 0.12 2.78
CA ALA A 23 3.11 -0.75 1.62
C ALA A 23 1.79 -1.53 1.74
N GLU A 24 1.41 -1.90 2.97
CA GLU A 24 0.11 -2.47 3.31
C GLU A 24 -1.06 -1.55 2.91
N GLN A 25 -0.92 -0.25 3.17
CA GLN A 25 -1.98 0.71 2.83
C GLN A 25 -2.08 0.95 1.33
N ILE A 26 -0.98 0.81 0.58
CA ILE A 26 -1.02 0.82 -0.88
C ILE A 26 -1.71 -0.45 -1.40
N TYR A 27 -1.33 -1.61 -0.87
CA TYR A 27 -1.91 -2.91 -1.26
C TYR A 27 -3.42 -2.96 -1.02
N THR A 28 -3.87 -2.62 0.18
CA THR A 28 -5.30 -2.63 0.54
C THR A 28 -6.10 -1.68 -0.35
N ASN A 29 -5.59 -0.48 -0.66
CA ASN A 29 -6.26 0.44 -1.58
C ASN A 29 -6.40 -0.12 -3.01
N VAL A 30 -5.36 -0.80 -3.51
CA VAL A 30 -5.38 -1.44 -4.84
C VAL A 30 -6.36 -2.61 -4.84
N GLN A 31 -6.34 -3.44 -3.80
CA GLN A 31 -7.25 -4.58 -3.65
C GLN A 31 -8.71 -4.13 -3.56
N ASP A 32 -9.00 -3.09 -2.78
CA ASP A 32 -10.33 -2.47 -2.70
C ASP A 32 -10.82 -1.96 -4.06
N ASP A 33 -9.92 -1.42 -4.88
CA ASP A 33 -10.25 -1.01 -6.24
C ASP A 33 -10.61 -2.21 -7.13
N HIS A 34 -9.83 -3.28 -7.09
CA HIS A 34 -10.14 -4.51 -7.84
C HIS A 34 -11.48 -5.11 -7.41
N ILE A 35 -11.78 -5.15 -6.12
CA ILE A 35 -13.09 -5.61 -5.61
C ILE A 35 -14.22 -4.71 -6.13
N ARG A 36 -14.02 -3.37 -6.15
CA ARG A 36 -15.00 -2.45 -6.74
C ARG A 36 -15.21 -2.73 -8.23
N GLN A 37 -14.15 -2.96 -8.99
CA GLN A 37 -14.24 -3.32 -10.40
C GLN A 37 -14.97 -4.65 -10.61
N CYS A 38 -14.71 -5.66 -9.77
CA CYS A 38 -15.41 -6.94 -9.83
C CYS A 38 -16.93 -6.77 -9.65
N ARG A 39 -17.38 -5.82 -8.81
CA ARG A 39 -18.82 -5.54 -8.63
C ARG A 39 -19.49 -4.90 -9.84
N LEU A 40 -18.71 -4.34 -10.78
CA LEU A 40 -19.22 -3.81 -12.05
C LEU A 40 -19.47 -4.92 -13.08
N LEU A 41 -18.93 -6.11 -12.87
CA LEU A 41 -19.13 -7.25 -13.76
C LEU A 41 -20.54 -7.85 -13.61
N PRO A 42 -21.05 -8.54 -14.63
CA PRO A 42 -22.25 -9.36 -14.51
C PRO A 42 -22.15 -10.38 -13.37
N VAL A 43 -23.26 -10.64 -12.68
CA VAL A 43 -23.32 -11.50 -11.47
C VAL A 43 -22.60 -12.85 -11.64
N TRP A 44 -22.71 -13.47 -12.82
CA TRP A 44 -22.07 -14.76 -13.11
C TRP A 44 -20.54 -14.72 -13.19
N GLN A 45 -19.93 -13.54 -13.34
CA GLN A 45 -18.47 -13.33 -13.32
C GLN A 45 -17.97 -12.77 -11.98
N GLN A 46 -18.86 -12.23 -11.14
CA GLN A 46 -18.48 -11.57 -9.90
C GLN A 46 -17.82 -12.54 -8.93
N GLU A 47 -18.38 -13.73 -8.76
CA GLU A 47 -17.87 -14.74 -7.82
C GLU A 47 -16.42 -15.13 -8.16
N HIS A 48 -16.16 -15.39 -9.45
CA HIS A 48 -14.82 -15.73 -9.91
C HIS A 48 -13.83 -14.55 -9.79
N CYS A 49 -14.28 -13.33 -10.11
CA CYS A 49 -13.42 -12.15 -9.98
C CYS A 49 -13.07 -11.86 -8.51
N LEU A 50 -14.04 -12.00 -7.60
CA LEU A 50 -13.82 -11.81 -6.17
C LEU A 50 -12.90 -12.90 -5.60
N SER A 51 -13.05 -14.15 -6.02
CA SER A 51 -12.19 -15.24 -5.55
C SER A 51 -10.72 -15.06 -5.93
N LEU A 52 -10.43 -14.39 -7.06
CA LEU A 52 -9.06 -14.09 -7.49
C LEU A 52 -8.41 -12.96 -6.68
N ASN A 53 -9.20 -12.16 -5.97
CA ASN A 53 -8.72 -11.01 -5.20
C ASN A 53 -8.82 -11.23 -3.68
N ASP A 54 -9.08 -12.46 -3.22
CA ASP A 54 -9.23 -12.83 -1.80
C ASP A 54 -7.88 -13.17 -1.12
N THR A 55 -6.80 -12.50 -1.52
CA THR A 55 -5.46 -12.72 -0.97
C THR A 55 -5.20 -11.76 0.19
N SER A 56 -4.82 -12.27 1.36
CA SER A 56 -4.46 -11.39 2.49
C SER A 56 -3.12 -10.67 2.24
N TRP A 57 -2.89 -9.55 2.92
CA TRP A 57 -1.59 -8.85 2.84
C TRP A 57 -0.45 -9.77 3.30
N GLU A 58 -0.68 -10.56 4.35
CA GLU A 58 0.28 -11.53 4.86
C GLU A 58 0.63 -12.60 3.82
N ASP A 59 -0.37 -13.09 3.09
CA ASP A 59 -0.17 -14.06 2.01
C ASP A 59 0.60 -13.46 0.85
N TYR A 60 0.27 -12.23 0.44
CA TYR A 60 1.01 -11.50 -0.58
C TYR A 60 2.48 -11.28 -0.19
N VAL A 61 2.75 -10.90 1.06
CA VAL A 61 4.12 -10.72 1.56
C VAL A 61 4.87 -12.04 1.58
N ARG A 62 4.23 -13.12 2.02
CA ARG A 62 4.82 -14.46 2.04
C ARG A 62 5.14 -14.95 0.62
N GLU A 63 4.21 -14.84 -0.31
CA GLU A 63 4.40 -15.23 -1.71
C GLU A 63 5.51 -14.42 -2.38
N SER A 64 5.53 -13.10 -2.19
CA SER A 64 6.56 -12.22 -2.75
C SER A 64 7.97 -12.52 -2.21
N GLN A 65 8.10 -12.87 -0.93
CA GLN A 65 9.37 -13.31 -0.34
C GLN A 65 9.82 -14.67 -0.88
N THR A 66 8.89 -15.59 -1.08
CA THR A 66 9.17 -16.91 -1.63
C THR A 66 9.60 -16.81 -3.10
N ALA A 67 8.90 -16.00 -3.90
CA ALA A 67 9.25 -15.72 -5.29
C ALA A 67 10.60 -15.00 -5.44
N ALA A 68 10.91 -14.06 -4.54
CA ALA A 68 12.21 -13.39 -4.51
C ALA A 68 13.35 -14.38 -4.22
N THR A 69 13.13 -15.34 -3.32
CA THR A 69 14.12 -16.38 -3.00
C THR A 69 14.31 -17.36 -4.16
N GLN A 70 13.24 -17.67 -4.89
CA GLN A 70 13.30 -18.55 -6.07
C GLN A 70 14.13 -17.93 -7.21
N SER A 71 14.11 -16.60 -7.34
CA SER A 71 14.81 -15.85 -8.40
C SER A 71 16.33 -15.74 -8.18
N GLU A 72 16.84 -16.15 -7.01
CA GLU A 72 18.28 -16.16 -6.69
C GLU A 72 18.91 -17.55 -6.95
N VAL A 73 18.09 -18.57 -7.23
CA VAL A 73 18.52 -19.97 -7.45
C VAL A 73 18.55 -20.35 -8.94
N ASP A 74 17.98 -19.53 -9.82
CA ASP A 74 18.06 -19.63 -11.29
C ASP A 74 19.14 -18.70 -11.87
#